data_AF-A0A512DVW5-F1
#
_entry.id   AF-A0A512DVW5-F1
#
_cell.length_a   1.000
_cell.length_b   1.000
_cell.length_c   1.000
_cell.angle_alpha   90.00
_cell.angle_beta   90.00
_cell.angle_gamma   90.00
#
_symmetry.space_group_name_H-M   'P 1'
#
loop_
_entity.id
_entity.type
_entity.pdbx_description
1 polymer ?
#
loop_
_entity_poly.entity_id
_entity_poly.type
_entity_poly.pdbx_seq_one_letter_code
_entity_poly.pdbx_strand_id
1 'polypeptide(L)'
;MPPETLRPHFGTDLTKEGPMAKKKDESEAIANQLGFAVKELNAVAERMRAAGYAELGDEIQTLANSGAFFAEEYARLRALQVAATDAGGQ
;
A
#
# COMPACT_ATOMS: atom_id res chain seq x y z
N MET A 1 -9.82 42.17 29.41
CA MET A 1 -10.19 42.02 27.99
C MET A 1 -9.09 41.21 27.32
N PRO A 2 -9.38 40.06 26.67
CA PRO A 2 -8.36 39.32 25.96
C PRO A 2 -7.98 40.04 24.66
N PRO A 3 -6.70 40.01 24.23
CA PRO A 3 -6.24 40.65 23.01
C PRO A 3 -6.80 39.94 21.78
N GLU A 4 -7.18 40.74 20.77
CA GLU A 4 -7.63 40.29 19.46
C GLU A 4 -6.60 39.34 18.84
N THR A 5 -7.00 38.09 18.65
CA THR A 5 -6.22 37.10 17.93
C THR A 5 -6.13 37.48 16.46
N LEU A 6 -4.90 37.75 16.02
CA LEU A 6 -4.49 37.86 14.63
C LEU A 6 -5.06 36.67 13.84
N ARG A 7 -6.06 36.93 12.99
CA ARG A 7 -6.53 35.96 11.99
C ARG A 7 -5.56 36.01 10.80
N PRO A 8 -4.90 34.91 10.41
CA PRO A 8 -4.23 34.86 9.14
C PRO A 8 -5.27 34.73 8.02
N HIS A 9 -5.53 35.83 7.31
CA HIS A 9 -6.09 35.79 5.97
C HIS A 9 -5.02 35.25 5.02
N PHE A 10 -5.09 33.97 4.66
CA PHE A 10 -4.45 33.48 3.44
C PHE A 10 -5.51 33.13 2.43
N GLY A 11 -5.43 33.87 1.32
CA GLY A 11 -6.41 33.88 0.26
C GLY A 11 -6.58 32.53 -0.42
N THR A 12 -7.83 32.30 -0.80
CA THR A 12 -8.23 31.59 -2.01
C THR A 12 -7.43 32.11 -3.21
N ASP A 13 -6.44 31.36 -3.67
CA ASP A 13 -6.12 31.27 -5.10
C ASP A 13 -5.17 30.11 -5.41
N LEU A 14 -5.72 28.95 -5.77
CA LEU A 14 -5.00 27.92 -6.54
C LEU A 14 -5.95 27.27 -7.56
N THR A 15 -6.63 28.09 -8.36
CA THR A 15 -6.98 27.72 -9.74
C THR A 15 -5.72 27.73 -10.59
N LYS A 16 -4.85 26.75 -10.37
CA LYS A 16 -3.84 26.35 -11.35
C LYS A 16 -3.91 24.84 -11.45
N GLU A 17 -4.67 24.39 -12.45
CA GLU A 17 -4.49 23.06 -13.01
C GLU A 17 -3.05 22.99 -13.57
N GLY A 18 -2.11 22.66 -12.68
CA GLY A 18 -0.82 22.11 -13.07
C GLY A 18 -1.06 20.75 -13.71
N PRO A 19 -0.14 20.29 -14.59
CA PRO A 19 -0.32 19.05 -15.33
C PRO A 19 -0.63 17.95 -14.33
N MET A 20 -1.71 17.18 -14.57
CA MET A 20 -2.02 15.98 -13.80
C MET A 20 -0.74 15.16 -13.65
N ALA A 21 -0.07 15.32 -12.51
CA ALA A 21 1.06 14.51 -12.15
C ALA A 21 0.48 13.10 -12.13
N LYS A 22 0.81 12.30 -13.15
CA LYS A 22 0.36 10.91 -13.27
C LYS A 22 0.55 10.32 -11.88
N LYS A 23 -0.56 10.07 -11.16
CA LYS A 23 -0.52 9.48 -9.83
C LYS A 23 0.29 8.21 -10.01
N LYS A 24 1.52 8.21 -9.52
CA LYS A 24 2.40 7.05 -9.56
C LYS A 24 1.58 5.95 -8.90
N ASP A 25 1.30 4.88 -9.64
CA ASP A 25 0.18 3.97 -9.36
C ASP A 25 0.29 3.46 -7.91
N GLU A 26 -0.50 4.06 -7.01
CA GLU A 26 -0.44 3.80 -5.56
C GLU A 26 -0.67 2.31 -5.29
N SER A 27 -1.41 1.66 -6.19
CA SER A 27 -1.62 0.22 -6.23
C SER A 27 -0.35 -0.60 -6.47
N GLU A 28 0.52 -0.16 -7.36
CA GLU A 28 1.82 -0.82 -7.59
C GLU A 28 2.71 -0.69 -6.35
N ALA A 29 2.69 0.48 -5.71
CA ALA A 29 3.39 0.70 -4.45
C ALA A 29 2.86 -0.22 -3.33
N ILE A 30 1.54 -0.38 -3.20
CA ILE A 30 0.91 -1.30 -2.24
C ILE A 30 1.31 -2.74 -2.52
N ALA A 31 1.25 -3.21 -3.77
CA ALA A 31 1.64 -4.57 -4.14
C ALA A 31 3.11 -4.84 -3.80
N ASN A 32 4.00 -3.88 -4.10
CA ASN A 32 5.42 -3.98 -3.76
C ASN A 32 5.67 -4.01 -2.24
N GLN A 33 4.95 -3.19 -1.46
CA GLN A 33 5.05 -3.19 0.00
C GLN A 33 4.56 -4.50 0.61
N LEU A 34 3.47 -5.07 0.11
CA LEU A 34 2.96 -6.37 0.55
C LEU A 34 3.96 -7.48 0.21
N GLY A 35 4.51 -7.49 -1.00
CA GLY A 35 5.54 -8.45 -1.40
C GLY A 35 6.80 -8.38 -0.52
N PHE A 36 7.23 -7.17 -0.16
CA PHE A 36 8.33 -6.98 0.79
C PHE A 36 8.00 -7.54 2.18
N ALA A 37 6.81 -7.24 2.72
CA ALA A 37 6.38 -7.73 4.03
C ALA A 37 6.34 -9.27 4.08
N VAL A 38 5.81 -9.92 3.04
CA VAL A 38 5.80 -11.39 2.92
C VAL A 38 7.22 -11.96 2.94
N LYS A 39 8.16 -11.34 2.24
CA LYS A 39 9.56 -11.77 2.22
C LYS A 39 10.19 -11.67 3.61
N GLU A 40 9.99 -10.55 4.30
CA GLU A 40 10.53 -10.35 5.65
C GLU A 40 9.92 -11.32 6.66
N LEU A 41 8.61 -11.59 6.58
CA LEU A 41 7.94 -12.56 7.45
C LEU A 41 8.48 -13.97 7.23
N ASN A 42 8.72 -14.39 6.00
CA ASN A 42 9.37 -15.67 5.71
C ASN A 42 10.78 -15.73 6.32
N ALA A 43 11.56 -14.66 6.21
CA ALA A 43 12.90 -14.61 6.82
C ALA A 43 12.84 -14.67 8.36
N VAL A 44 11.83 -14.06 8.98
CA VAL A 44 11.59 -14.18 10.43
C VAL A 44 11.23 -15.62 10.79
N ALA A 45 10.29 -16.25 10.06
CA ALA A 45 9.89 -17.63 10.28
C ALA A 45 11.09 -18.59 10.30
N GLU A 46 11.98 -18.49 9.30
CA GLU A 46 13.19 -19.33 9.25
C GLU A 46 14.12 -19.10 10.44
N ARG A 47 14.32 -17.83 10.85
CA ARG A 47 15.12 -17.51 12.04
C ARG A 47 14.49 -18.06 13.31
N MET A 48 13.16 -18.04 13.42
CA MET A 48 12.46 -18.60 14.57
C MET A 48 12.63 -20.11 14.66
N ARG A 49 12.50 -20.83 13.54
CA ARG A 49 12.77 -22.28 13.49
C ARG A 49 14.21 -22.60 13.88
N ALA A 50 15.18 -21.85 13.32
CA ALA A 50 16.59 -22.04 13.63
C ALA A 50 16.93 -21.75 15.11
N ALA A 51 16.17 -20.87 15.77
CA ALA A 51 16.28 -20.57 17.19
C ALA A 51 15.56 -21.58 18.10
N GLY A 52 14.91 -22.61 17.54
CA GLY A 52 14.19 -23.64 18.29
C GLY A 52 12.70 -23.34 18.52
N TYR A 53 12.17 -22.25 17.96
CA TYR A 53 10.76 -21.89 18.02
C TYR A 53 10.03 -22.33 16.75
N ALA A 54 10.05 -23.64 16.47
CA ALA A 54 9.55 -24.18 15.20
C ALA A 54 8.06 -23.86 14.94
N GLU A 55 7.20 -24.10 15.93
CA GLU A 55 5.75 -23.86 15.82
C GLU A 55 5.43 -22.39 15.54
N LEU A 56 6.08 -21.45 16.24
CA LEU A 56 5.88 -20.02 15.99
C LEU A 56 6.40 -19.61 14.61
N GLY A 57 7.50 -20.23 14.15
CA GLY A 57 7.99 -20.05 12.79
C GLY A 57 6.96 -20.51 11.74
N ASP A 58 6.31 -21.64 11.96
CA ASP A 58 5.27 -22.18 11.07
C ASP A 58 4.01 -21.30 11.02
N GLU A 59 3.60 -20.75 12.17
CA GLU A 59 2.51 -19.77 12.24
C GLU A 59 2.84 -18.50 11.44
N ILE A 60 4.06 -17.96 11.60
CA ILE A 60 4.51 -16.77 10.85
C ILE A 60 4.58 -17.07 9.35
N GLN A 61 5.06 -18.25 8.95
CA GLN A 61 5.06 -18.63 7.54
C GLN A 61 3.63 -18.75 6.99
N THR A 62 2.70 -19.28 7.76
CA THR A 62 1.28 -19.35 7.38
C THR A 62 0.70 -17.96 7.16
N LEU A 63 1.03 -17.00 8.03
CA LEU A 63 0.63 -15.60 7.87
C LEU A 63 1.28 -14.96 6.62
N ALA A 64 2.55 -15.24 6.36
CA ALA A 64 3.24 -14.76 5.17
C ALA A 64 2.58 -15.28 3.88
N ASN A 65 2.23 -16.56 3.83
CA ASN A 65 1.53 -17.17 2.68
C ASN A 65 0.14 -16.54 2.48
N SER A 66 -0.58 -16.26 3.56
CA SER A 66 -1.87 -15.57 3.50
C SER A 66 -1.71 -14.14 2.96
N GLY A 67 -0.67 -13.43 3.40
CA GLY A 67 -0.33 -12.09 2.89
C GLY A 67 0.01 -12.10 1.39
N ALA A 68 0.71 -13.14 0.92
CA ALA A 68 1.04 -13.32 -0.50
C ALA A 68 -0.21 -13.46 -1.36
N PHE A 69 -1.16 -14.30 -0.93
CA PHE A 69 -2.45 -14.46 -1.59
C PHE A 69 -3.21 -13.12 -1.73
N PHE A 70 -3.26 -12.31 -0.67
CA PHE A 70 -3.93 -11.01 -0.74
C PHE A 70 -3.21 -10.02 -1.66
N ALA A 71 -1.89 -10.04 -1.71
CA ALA A 71 -1.11 -9.18 -2.61
C ALA A 71 -1.39 -9.52 -4.08
N GLU A 72 -1.43 -10.81 -4.41
CA GLU A 72 -1.74 -11.31 -5.75
C GLU A 72 -3.18 -10.96 -6.16
N GLU A 73 -4.15 -11.18 -5.28
CA GLU A 73 -5.56 -10.88 -5.57
C GLU A 73 -5.78 -9.37 -5.74
N TYR A 74 -5.12 -8.54 -4.93
CA TYR A 74 -5.16 -7.09 -5.10
C TYR A 74 -4.61 -6.66 -6.47
N ALA A 75 -3.44 -7.18 -6.87
CA ALA A 75 -2.85 -6.89 -8.17
C ALA A 75 -3.76 -7.33 -9.33
N ARG A 76 -4.38 -8.52 -9.21
CA ARG A 76 -5.32 -9.05 -10.20
C ARG A 76 -6.56 -8.17 -10.35
N LEU A 77 -7.19 -7.80 -9.24
CA LEU A 77 -8.37 -6.92 -9.24
C LEU A 77 -8.05 -5.55 -9.83
N ARG A 78 -6.87 -5.01 -9.54
CA ARG A 78 -6.42 -3.74 -10.11
C ARG A 78 -6.23 -3.83 -11.63
N ALA A 79 -5.59 -4.88 -12.11
CA ALA A 79 -5.40 -5.09 -13.55
C ALA A 79 -6.75 -5.18 -14.31
N LEU A 80 -7.74 -5.86 -13.72
CA LEU A 80 -9.10 -5.90 -14.28
C LEU A 80 -9.78 -4.53 -14.30
N GLN A 81 -9.62 -3.74 -13.23
CA GLN A 81 -10.20 -2.39 -13.17
C GLN A 81 -9.59 -1.46 -14.23
N VAL A 82 -8.28 -1.54 -14.45
CA VAL A 82 -7.60 -0.78 -15.51
C VAL A 82 -8.14 -1.21 -16.87
N ALA A 83 -8.19 -2.51 -17.15
CA ALA A 83 -8.71 -3.02 -18.42
C ALA A 83 -10.19 -2.65 -18.70
N ALA A 84 -11.03 -2.65 -17.66
CA ALA A 84 -12.43 -2.24 -17.78
C ALA A 84 -12.59 -0.73 -18.05
N THR A 85 -11.70 0.09 -17.50
CA THR A 85 -11.69 1.54 -17.74
C THR A 85 -11.28 1.85 -19.18
N ASP A 86 -10.31 1.12 -19.73
CA ASP A 86 -9.86 1.29 -21.12
C ASP A 86 -10.93 0.82 -22.13
N ALA A 87 -11.77 -0.15 -21.78
CA ALA A 87 -12.82 -0.69 -22.64
C ALA A 87 -14.12 0.14 -22.67
N GLY A 88 -14.39 0.95 -21.64
CA GLY A 88 -15.62 1.76 -21.50
C GLY A 88 -15.50 3.22 -21.92
N GLY A 89 -14.33 3.64 -22.41
CA GLY A 89 -14.01 5.03 -22.75
C GLY A 89 -14.01 5.37 -24.26
N GLN A 90 -14.60 4.52 -25.11
CA GLN A 90 -14.82 4.82 -26.54
C GLN A 90 -16.29 5.11 -26.83
#